data_AF-A0A4P9Y4L1-F1
#
_entry.id   AF-A0A4P9Y4L1-F1
#
_cell.length_a   1.000
_cell.length_b   1.000
_cell.length_c   1.000
_cell.angle_alpha   90.00
_cell.angle_beta   90.00
_cell.angle_gamma   90.00
#
_symmetry.space_group_name_H-M   'P 1'
#
loop_
_entity.id
_entity.type
_entity.pdbx_description
1 polymer ?
#
loop_
_entity_poly.entity_id
_entity_poly.type
_entity_poly.pdbx_seq_one_letter_code
_entity_poly.pdbx_strand_id
1 'polypeptide(L)'
;GTGAVLVESRDQYMLNVCSAKEKYLIIELCNDILIDTFVLANYEFFSSMVRDFRLTISDRYPPRGGDDGWTDLGTFRAHNARDLQIFRV
;
A
#
# COMPACT_ATOMS: atom_id res chain seq x y z
N GLY A 1 8.31 -11.10 6.81
CA GLY A 1 6.93 -11.62 6.61
C GLY A 1 6.01 -10.47 6.24
N THR A 2 4.74 -10.72 5.89
CA THR A 2 3.81 -9.66 5.43
C THR A 2 3.64 -8.52 6.43
N GLY A 3 3.66 -8.80 7.74
CA GLY A 3 3.56 -7.77 8.79
C GLY A 3 4.66 -6.69 8.77
N ALA A 4 5.79 -6.92 8.09
CA ALA A 4 6.86 -5.94 7.97
C ALA A 4 6.43 -4.64 7.26
N VAL A 5 5.35 -4.67 6.46
CA VAL A 5 4.82 -3.47 5.78
C VAL A 5 4.18 -2.46 6.73
N LEU A 6 3.84 -2.87 7.95
CA LEU A 6 3.22 -2.02 8.98
C LEU A 6 4.18 -1.69 10.13
N VAL A 7 5.47 -2.03 9.99
CA VAL A 7 6.51 -1.77 11.00
C VAL A 7 7.46 -0.71 10.47
N GLU A 8 7.79 0.29 11.29
CA GLU A 8 8.69 1.40 10.92
C GLU A 8 10.18 0.98 10.81
N SER A 9 10.47 -0.31 10.88
CA SER A 9 11.85 -0.82 10.82
C SER A 9 12.38 -0.72 9.39
N ARG A 10 13.54 -0.09 9.23
CA ARG A 10 14.24 -0.01 7.93
C ARG A 10 14.88 -1.34 7.52
N ASP A 11 15.04 -2.25 8.47
CA ASP A 11 15.68 -3.56 8.27
C ASP A 11 14.65 -4.67 8.02
N GLN A 12 13.36 -4.38 8.24
CA GLN A 12 12.28 -5.32 7.97
C GLN A 12 11.46 -4.84 6.77
N TYR A 13 11.29 -5.73 5.80
CA TYR A 13 10.55 -5.42 4.59
C TYR A 13 9.84 -6.67 4.06
N MET A 14 8.88 -6.43 3.18
CA MET A 14 8.20 -7.48 2.42
C MET A 14 8.67 -7.41 0.98
N LEU A 15 9.21 -8.53 0.48
CA LEU A 15 9.47 -8.72 -0.93
C LEU A 15 8.27 -9.41 -1.59
N ASN A 16 7.93 -8.97 -2.78
CA ASN A 16 6.99 -9.66 -3.64
C ASN A 16 7.74 -10.22 -4.86
N VAL A 17 7.31 -11.37 -5.35
CA VAL A 17 7.91 -12.01 -6.53
C VAL A 17 7.74 -11.08 -7.74
N CYS A 18 8.84 -10.80 -8.44
CA CYS A 18 8.83 -9.87 -9.56
C CYS A 18 7.85 -10.27 -10.67
N SER A 19 7.70 -11.57 -10.93
CA SER A 19 6.80 -12.15 -11.93
C SER A 19 5.33 -12.29 -11.49
N ALA A 20 4.98 -11.91 -10.25
CA ALA A 20 3.59 -11.93 -9.81
C ALA A 20 2.74 -11.00 -10.69
N LYS A 21 1.63 -11.53 -11.23
CA LYS A 21 0.71 -10.79 -12.10
C LYS A 21 -0.05 -9.72 -11.32
N GLU A 22 -0.50 -10.08 -10.12
CA GLU A 22 -1.24 -9.19 -9.23
C GLU A 22 -0.41 -8.93 -7.97
N LYS A 23 -0.24 -7.65 -7.64
CA LYS A 23 0.55 -7.20 -6.49
C LYS A 23 -0.29 -6.18 -5.73
N TYR A 24 -1.00 -6.65 -4.71
CA TYR A 24 -1.81 -5.81 -3.84
C TYR A 24 -1.58 -6.19 -2.39
N LEU A 25 -1.88 -5.24 -1.50
CA LEU A 25 -1.90 -5.43 -0.06
C LEU A 25 -3.27 -4.97 0.42
N ILE A 26 -3.91 -5.78 1.25
CA ILE A 26 -5.13 -5.40 1.96
C ILE A 26 -4.71 -5.17 3.40
N ILE A 27 -4.97 -3.96 3.88
CA ILE A 27 -4.61 -3.53 5.23
C ILE A 27 -5.93 -3.27 5.97
N GLU A 28 -6.17 -4.03 7.02
CA GLU A 28 -7.25 -3.78 7.97
C GLU A 28 -6.79 -2.74 8.99
N LEU A 29 -7.56 -1.67 9.16
CA LEU A 29 -7.29 -0.64 10.15
C LEU A 29 -7.88 -1.05 11.49
N CYS A 30 -7.25 -0.63 12.59
CA CYS A 30 -7.75 -0.94 13.94
C CYS A 30 -9.07 -0.22 14.27
N ASN A 31 -9.40 0.86 13.55
CA ASN A 31 -10.61 1.66 13.75
C ASN A 31 -11.11 2.22 12.42
N ASP A 32 -12.40 2.54 12.37
CA ASP A 32 -13.02 3.27 11.26
C ASP A 32 -12.55 4.73 11.27
N ILE A 33 -11.94 5.17 10.18
CA ILE A 33 -11.43 6.54 10.00
C ILE A 33 -11.79 7.10 8.63
N LEU A 34 -11.80 8.42 8.52
CA LEU A 34 -11.77 9.10 7.22
C LEU A 34 -10.31 9.21 6.77
N ILE A 35 -10.00 8.70 5.58
CA ILE A 35 -8.65 8.76 5.02
C ILE A 35 -8.48 10.06 4.22
N ASP A 36 -7.57 10.93 4.63
CA ASP A 36 -7.14 12.11 3.86
C ASP A 36 -5.73 11.97 3.28
N THR A 37 -4.86 11.23 3.98
CA THR A 37 -3.44 11.12 3.65
C THR A 37 -2.98 9.67 3.80
N PHE A 38 -2.16 9.23 2.85
CA PHE A 38 -1.43 7.97 2.90
C PHE A 38 0.08 8.24 2.85
N VAL A 39 0.87 7.45 3.58
CA VAL A 39 2.32 7.58 3.62
C VAL A 39 2.95 6.25 3.21
N LEU A 40 3.90 6.30 2.27
CA LEU A 40 4.66 5.15 1.81
C LEU A 40 6.15 5.41 2.01
N ALA A 41 6.88 4.41 2.48
CA ALA A 41 8.33 4.39 2.44
C ALA A 41 8.83 3.03 1.96
N ASN A 42 9.87 3.06 1.13
CA ASN A 42 10.58 1.85 0.74
C ASN A 42 12.08 2.11 0.85
N TYR A 43 12.73 1.42 1.79
CA TYR A 43 14.17 1.56 2.06
C TYR A 43 15.02 0.46 1.41
N GLU A 44 14.43 -0.38 0.54
CA GLU A 44 15.13 -1.48 -0.12
C GLU A 44 16.26 -0.99 -1.04
N PHE A 45 17.37 -1.74 -1.05
CA PHE A 45 18.60 -1.38 -1.77
C PHE A 45 18.79 -2.14 -3.06
N PHE A 46 18.44 -3.43 -3.09
CA PHE A 46 18.81 -4.37 -4.14
C PHE A 46 17.64 -4.77 -5.05
N SER A 47 16.41 -4.53 -4.60
CA SER A 47 15.19 -4.86 -5.36
C SER A 47 14.51 -3.61 -5.92
N SER A 48 13.57 -3.83 -6.85
CA SER A 48 12.77 -2.75 -7.45
C SER A 48 11.92 -2.00 -6.42
N MET A 49 11.73 -0.70 -6.65
CA MET A 49 10.83 0.13 -5.85
C MET A 49 9.41 0.17 -6.40
N VAL A 50 8.47 0.58 -5.54
CA VAL A 50 7.09 0.91 -5.94
C VAL A 50 7.14 2.18 -6.80
N ARG A 51 6.38 2.20 -7.90
CA ARG A 51 6.28 3.37 -8.79
C ARG A 51 4.83 3.83 -8.92
N ASP A 52 4.04 3.20 -9.78
CA ASP A 52 2.63 3.55 -9.93
C ASP A 52 1.79 2.56 -9.10
N PHE A 53 0.86 3.09 -8.29
CA PHE A 53 -0.04 2.28 -7.48
C PHE A 53 -1.43 2.91 -7.41
N ARG A 54 -2.45 2.07 -7.26
CA ARG A 54 -3.84 2.49 -7.05
C ARG A 54 -4.20 2.26 -5.60
N LEU A 55 -4.85 3.23 -4.97
CA LEU A 55 -5.36 3.13 -3.61
C LEU A 55 -6.88 3.00 -3.67
N THR A 56 -7.40 1.93 -3.07
CA THR A 56 -8.84 1.71 -2.95
C THR A 56 -9.20 1.37 -1.51
N ILE A 57 -10.41 1.74 -1.09
CA ILE A 57 -10.89 1.54 0.28
C ILE A 57 -12.24 0.84 0.31
N SER A 58 -12.55 0.22 1.43
CA SER A 58 -13.87 -0.35 1.72
C SER A 58 -14.17 -0.15 3.19
N ASP A 59 -15.44 0.06 3.52
CA ASP A 59 -15.92 0.21 4.91
C ASP A 59 -16.00 -1.13 5.65
N ARG A 60 -15.77 -2.24 4.95
CA ARG A 60 -15.78 -3.59 5.52
C ARG A 60 -14.92 -4.53 4.68
N TYR A 61 -14.51 -5.65 5.26
CA TYR A 61 -13.92 -6.75 4.51
C TYR A 61 -14.70 -8.05 4.75
N PRO A 62 -15.09 -8.80 3.69
CA PRO A 62 -14.98 -8.46 2.27
C PRO A 62 -15.92 -7.32 1.85
N PRO A 63 -15.58 -6.52 0.82
CA PRO A 63 -16.41 -5.40 0.36
C PRO A 63 -17.83 -5.83 -0.05
N ARG A 64 -18.81 -4.94 0.15
CA ARG A 64 -20.19 -5.15 -0.36
C ARG A 64 -20.17 -5.16 -1.88
N GLY A 65 -20.57 -6.27 -2.49
CA GLY A 65 -20.54 -6.42 -3.95
C GLY A 65 -19.26 -7.09 -4.47
N GLY A 66 -18.41 -7.63 -3.59
CA GLY A 66 -17.19 -8.33 -3.99
C GLY A 66 -16.12 -7.35 -4.49
N ASP A 67 -15.48 -7.67 -5.61
CA ASP A 67 -14.38 -6.86 -6.16
C ASP A 67 -14.84 -5.46 -6.63
N ASP A 68 -16.12 -5.31 -6.98
CA ASP A 68 -16.71 -4.02 -7.36
C ASP A 68 -17.09 -3.15 -6.14
N GLY A 69 -16.96 -3.69 -4.92
CA GLY A 69 -17.31 -3.00 -3.68
C GLY A 69 -16.25 -2.04 -3.16
N TRP A 70 -15.07 -1.99 -3.80
CA TRP A 70 -13.99 -1.08 -3.44
C TRP A 70 -14.24 0.31 -4.02
N THR A 71 -14.05 1.34 -3.20
CA THR A 71 -14.07 2.75 -3.63
C THR A 71 -12.67 3.18 -4.03
N ASP A 72 -12.50 3.69 -5.25
CA ASP A 72 -11.22 4.19 -5.75
C ASP A 72 -10.90 5.58 -5.15
N LEU A 73 -9.75 5.70 -4.48
CA LEU A 73 -9.22 6.97 -3.98
C LEU A 73 -8.28 7.63 -4.98
N GLY A 74 -7.82 6.90 -5.99
CA GLY A 74 -6.97 7.43 -7.04
C GLY A 74 -5.72 6.59 -7.31
N THR A 75 -4.99 7.03 -8.33
CA THR A 75 -3.71 6.46 -8.73
C THR A 75 -2.59 7.45 -8.43
N PHE A 76 -1.56 6.97 -7.74
CA PHE A 76 -0.44 7.75 -7.27
C PHE A 76 0.85 7.23 -7.86
N ARG A 77 1.84 8.11 -7.93
CA ARG A 77 3.18 7.76 -8.40
C ARG A 77 4.22 8.09 -7.33
N ALA A 78 4.82 7.06 -6.78
CA ALA A 78 5.97 7.18 -5.91
C ALA A 78 7.23 7.54 -6.70
N HIS A 79 8.06 8.35 -6.06
CA HIS A 79 9.41 8.64 -6.51
C HIS A 79 10.34 7.48 -6.16
N ASN A 80 11.38 7.31 -6.98
CA ASN A 80 12.47 6.38 -6.69
C ASN A 80 13.38 6.98 -5.61
N ALA A 81 12.89 6.99 -4.38
CA ALA A 81 13.54 7.59 -3.22
C ALA A 81 13.37 6.67 -2.00
N ARG A 82 14.39 6.67 -1.13
CA ARG A 82 14.45 5.87 0.11
C ARG A 82 14.08 6.72 1.32
N ASP A 83 12.92 7.33 1.25
CA ASP A 83 12.38 8.25 2.25
C ASP A 83 10.87 8.07 2.39
N LEU A 84 10.29 8.78 3.36
CA LEU A 84 8.84 8.87 3.53
C LEU A 84 8.25 9.77 2.45
N GLN A 85 7.27 9.25 1.74
CA GLN A 85 6.52 9.97 0.72
C GLN A 85 5.06 10.08 1.14
N ILE A 86 4.55 11.32 1.13
CA ILE A 86 3.20 11.67 1.59
C ILE A 86 2.31 11.89 0.37
N PHE A 87 1.17 11.20 0.34
CA PHE A 87 0.17 11.27 -0.71
C PHE A 87 -1.15 11.76 -0.10
N ARG A 88 -1.65 12.90 -0.58
CA ARG A 88 -2.96 13.42 -0.19
C ARG A 88 -4.02 12.90 -1.16
N VAL A 89 -5.16 12.50 -0.61
CA VAL A 89 -6.33 11.98 -1.31
C VAL A 89 -7.33 13.10 -1.57
#